data_AF-A0AAU7SRM2-F1
#
_entry.id   AF-A0AAU7SRM2-F1
#
_cell.length_a   1.000
_cell.length_b   1.000
_cell.length_c   1.000
_cell.angle_alpha   90.00
_cell.angle_beta   90.00
_cell.angle_gamma   90.00
#
_symmetry.space_group_name_H-M   'P 1'
#
loop_
_entity.id
_entity.type
_entity.pdbx_description
1 polymer ?
#
loop_
_entity_poly.entity_id
_entity_poly.type
_entity_poly.pdbx_seq_one_letter_code
_entity_poly.pdbx_strand_id
1 'polypeptide(L)'
;MSRIVAATVVLILLSGSASSAIADDGPTQQQINQRDPDFCGAAGAGCDPAEVQRWKAVGNRLADLSSADLSQYAYGCAKHPDWRRDCETNPAAILKRLGIEGY
;
A
#
# COMPACT_ATOMS: atom_id res chain seq x y z
N MET A 1 -12.43 29.60 58.32
CA MET A 1 -13.43 30.70 58.20
C MET A 1 -13.96 30.66 56.78
N SER A 2 -15.15 30.09 56.60
CA SER A 2 -15.83 29.97 55.31
C SER A 2 -16.44 31.31 54.90
N ARG A 3 -16.35 31.65 53.61
CA ARG A 3 -17.16 32.71 53.01
C ARG A 3 -18.02 32.07 51.92
N ILE A 4 -19.32 32.03 52.17
CA ILE A 4 -20.36 31.76 51.18
C ILE A 4 -21.00 33.11 50.85
N VAL A 5 -21.03 33.48 49.57
CA VAL A 5 -21.99 34.43 48.97
C VAL A 5 -22.18 33.91 47.53
N ALA A 6 -23.19 33.08 47.24
CA ALA A 6 -24.49 33.45 46.63
C ALA A 6 -24.39 34.55 45.54
N ALA A 7 -25.05 34.54 44.40
CA ALA A 7 -25.81 33.60 43.58
C ALA A 7 -26.20 34.44 42.34
N THR A 8 -25.98 33.98 41.11
CA THR A 8 -26.73 34.48 39.93
C THR A 8 -26.69 33.47 38.80
N VAL A 9 -27.86 32.97 38.42
CA VAL A 9 -28.14 32.20 37.21
C VAL A 9 -28.38 33.18 36.07
N VAL A 10 -27.69 33.02 34.94
CA VAL A 10 -28.13 33.57 33.64
C VAL A 10 -27.96 32.46 32.59
N LEU A 11 -29.08 31.88 32.17
CA LEU A 11 -29.19 31.08 30.97
C LEU A 11 -29.10 32.01 29.75
N ILE A 12 -28.10 31.81 28.89
CA ILE A 12 -28.10 32.36 27.54
C ILE A 12 -28.37 31.20 26.57
N LEU A 13 -29.62 31.14 26.11
CA LEU A 13 -30.02 30.39 24.93
C LEU A 13 -29.71 31.22 23.68
N LEU A 14 -29.45 30.49 22.59
CA LEU A 14 -29.44 30.91 21.18
C LEU A 14 -28.18 31.57 20.62
N SER A 15 -27.39 30.78 19.89
CA SER A 15 -26.84 31.19 18.59
C SER A 15 -26.64 29.93 17.75
N GLY A 16 -27.48 29.74 16.73
CA GLY A 16 -27.37 28.63 15.81
C GLY A 16 -26.03 28.62 15.10
N SER A 17 -25.43 27.43 15.01
CA SER A 17 -24.48 27.10 13.96
C SER A 17 -25.04 25.84 13.31
N ALA A 18 -25.99 26.02 12.41
CA ALA A 18 -26.25 25.00 11.41
C ALA A 18 -24.98 24.93 10.56
N SER A 19 -24.03 24.09 10.97
CA SER A 19 -22.94 23.66 10.09
C SER A 19 -23.57 22.76 9.05
N SER A 20 -24.16 23.37 8.02
CA SER A 20 -24.31 22.74 6.72
C SER A 20 -22.90 22.62 6.13
N ALA A 21 -22.11 21.70 6.69
CA ALA A 21 -21.03 21.09 5.95
C ALA A 21 -21.71 20.13 4.98
N ILE A 22 -21.95 20.64 3.77
CA ILE A 22 -21.96 19.81 2.57
C ILE A 22 -20.82 18.79 2.72
N ALA A 23 -21.19 17.55 3.02
CA ALA A 23 -20.29 16.43 2.88
C ALA A 23 -20.02 16.34 1.38
N ASP A 24 -18.91 16.93 0.97
CA ASP A 24 -18.31 16.65 -0.32
C ASP A 24 -17.85 15.19 -0.20
N ASP A 25 -18.71 14.25 -0.61
CA ASP A 25 -18.41 12.82 -0.69
C ASP A 25 -17.41 12.53 -1.84
N GLY A 26 -16.56 13.51 -2.17
CA GLY A 26 -15.37 13.30 -2.95
C GLY A 26 -14.47 12.30 -2.22
N PRO A 27 -13.88 11.32 -2.94
CA PRO A 27 -12.93 10.41 -2.32
C PRO A 27 -11.85 11.24 -1.63
N THR A 28 -11.60 10.96 -0.35
CA THR A 28 -10.53 11.63 0.39
C THR A 28 -9.22 11.44 -0.36
N GLN A 29 -8.27 12.37 -0.22
CA GLN A 29 -6.95 12.22 -0.86
C GLN A 29 -6.28 10.86 -0.54
N GLN A 30 -6.56 10.28 0.63
CA GLN A 30 -6.15 8.91 0.96
C GLN A 30 -6.83 7.84 0.07
N GLN A 31 -8.13 7.96 -0.22
CA GLN A 31 -8.82 7.06 -1.14
C GLN A 31 -8.37 7.23 -2.60
N ILE A 32 -7.96 8.43 -3.00
CA ILE A 32 -7.39 8.69 -4.34
C ILE A 32 -6.00 8.07 -4.43
N ASN A 33 -5.13 8.31 -3.45
CA ASN A 33 -3.78 7.74 -3.41
C ASN A 33 -3.79 6.21 -3.27
N GLN A 34 -4.75 5.63 -2.54
CA GLN A 34 -4.89 4.17 -2.41
C GLN A 34 -5.36 3.49 -3.71
N ARG A 35 -5.87 4.26 -4.68
CA ARG A 35 -6.21 3.78 -6.03
C ARG A 35 -5.08 3.96 -7.03
N ASP A 36 -3.97 4.58 -6.62
CA ASP A 36 -2.78 4.69 -7.45
C ASP A 36 -2.14 3.29 -7.57
N PRO A 37 -1.99 2.75 -8.80
CA PRO A 37 -1.30 1.48 -9.01
C PRO A 37 0.16 1.48 -8.53
N ASP A 38 0.75 2.66 -8.28
CA ASP A 38 2.07 2.85 -7.67
C ASP A 38 2.01 3.01 -6.14
N PHE A 39 0.87 2.83 -5.47
CA PHE A 39 0.76 2.88 -4.01
C PHE A 39 1.08 1.53 -3.38
N CYS A 40 2.33 1.35 -2.96
CA CYS A 40 2.84 0.04 -2.55
C CYS A 40 2.83 -0.17 -1.03
N GLY A 41 2.39 -1.35 -0.59
CA GLY A 41 2.35 -1.79 0.81
C GLY A 41 1.21 -1.19 1.64
N ALA A 42 0.99 -1.78 2.83
CA ALA A 42 0.04 -1.21 3.79
C ALA A 42 0.49 0.21 4.19
N ALA A 43 -0.40 1.19 4.06
CA ALA A 43 -0.11 2.61 4.28
C ALA A 43 0.99 3.22 3.36
N GLY A 44 1.24 2.66 2.17
CA GLY A 44 2.21 3.24 1.22
C GLY A 44 3.66 2.88 1.54
N ALA A 45 3.89 1.86 2.38
CA ALA A 45 5.22 1.38 2.71
C ALA A 45 5.82 0.51 1.58
N GLY A 46 6.81 1.08 0.89
CA GLY A 46 7.85 0.35 0.18
C GLY A 46 7.45 -0.16 -1.20
N CYS A 47 7.54 0.70 -2.20
CA CYS A 47 7.51 0.25 -3.58
C CYS A 47 8.78 -0.49 -3.93
N ASP A 48 8.61 -1.64 -4.57
CA ASP A 48 9.71 -2.27 -5.27
C ASP A 48 10.19 -1.35 -6.39
N PRO A 49 11.51 -1.30 -6.67
CA PRO A 49 12.04 -0.57 -7.81
C PRO A 49 11.35 -1.02 -9.11
N ALA A 50 11.24 -0.11 -10.09
CA ALA A 50 10.56 -0.37 -11.35
C ALA A 50 11.07 -1.64 -12.08
N GLU A 51 12.35 -1.95 -11.97
CA GLU A 51 12.91 -3.19 -12.54
C GLU A 51 12.39 -4.44 -11.82
N VAL A 52 12.28 -4.41 -10.50
CA VAL A 52 11.70 -5.51 -9.71
C VAL A 52 10.21 -5.66 -10.05
N GLN A 53 9.46 -4.56 -10.17
CA GLN A 53 8.05 -4.61 -10.57
C GLN A 53 7.86 -5.23 -11.96
N ARG A 54 8.75 -4.92 -12.92
CA ARG A 54 8.74 -5.56 -14.24
C ARG A 54 8.93 -7.07 -14.13
N TRP A 55 9.88 -7.52 -13.31
CA TRP A 55 10.09 -8.96 -13.13
C TRP A 55 8.98 -9.64 -12.35
N LYS A 56 8.31 -8.95 -11.41
CA LYS A 56 7.07 -9.45 -10.80
C LYS A 56 5.97 -9.66 -11.84
N ALA A 57 5.81 -8.75 -12.78
CA ALA A 57 4.85 -8.92 -13.87
C ALA A 57 5.18 -10.10 -14.79
N VAL A 58 6.47 -10.42 -14.99
CA VAL A 58 6.89 -11.64 -15.69
C VAL A 58 6.55 -12.86 -14.85
N GLY A 59 6.96 -12.89 -13.58
CA GLY A 59 6.73 -14.02 -12.67
C GLY A 59 5.26 -14.42 -12.53
N ASN A 60 4.36 -13.44 -12.42
CA ASN A 60 2.91 -13.66 -12.36
C ASN A 60 2.31 -14.34 -13.60
N ARG A 61 3.01 -14.32 -14.74
CA ARG A 61 2.55 -15.02 -15.96
C ARG A 61 3.03 -16.46 -16.05
N LEU A 62 3.96 -16.86 -15.19
CA LEU A 62 4.61 -18.17 -15.26
C LEU A 62 3.83 -19.23 -14.50
N ALA A 63 3.40 -18.88 -13.29
CA ALA A 63 2.81 -19.79 -12.32
C ALA A 63 2.10 -19.01 -11.21
N ASP A 64 1.31 -19.71 -10.40
CA ASP A 64 0.68 -19.14 -9.20
C ASP A 64 1.69 -19.12 -8.04
N LEU A 65 2.69 -18.25 -8.15
CA LEU A 65 3.73 -18.07 -7.14
C LEU A 65 3.17 -17.37 -5.91
N SER A 66 3.59 -17.82 -4.72
CA SER A 66 3.34 -17.05 -3.50
C SER A 66 3.96 -15.65 -3.62
N SER A 67 3.41 -14.66 -2.92
CA SER A 67 3.96 -13.29 -2.93
C SER A 67 5.45 -13.24 -2.53
N ALA A 68 5.89 -14.17 -1.69
CA ALA A 68 7.28 -14.30 -1.28
C ALA A 68 8.15 -14.83 -2.43
N ASP A 69 7.74 -15.95 -3.05
CA ASP A 69 8.45 -16.57 -4.17
C ASP A 69 8.53 -15.65 -5.38
N LEU A 70 7.42 -14.96 -5.69
CA LEU A 70 7.37 -13.95 -6.73
C LEU A 70 8.37 -12.82 -6.48
N SER A 71 8.48 -12.37 -5.22
CA SER A 71 9.43 -11.33 -4.84
C SER A 71 10.86 -11.84 -4.93
N GLN A 72 11.15 -13.07 -4.51
CA GLN A 72 12.49 -13.67 -4.64
C GLN A 72 12.90 -13.81 -6.11
N TYR A 73 12.01 -14.32 -6.96
CA TYR A 73 12.21 -14.37 -8.41
C TYR A 73 12.54 -12.99 -8.97
N ALA A 74 11.70 -12.00 -8.67
CA ALA A 74 11.85 -10.66 -9.22
C ALA A 74 13.14 -9.96 -8.79
N TYR A 75 13.49 -10.06 -7.50
CA TYR A 75 14.75 -9.52 -6.99
C TYR A 75 15.97 -10.27 -7.52
N GLY A 76 15.87 -11.59 -7.73
CA GLY A 76 16.92 -12.38 -8.38
C GLY A 76 17.20 -11.87 -9.79
N CYS A 77 16.15 -11.74 -10.61
CA CYS A 77 16.27 -11.26 -11.98
C CYS A 77 16.69 -9.78 -12.09
N ALA A 78 16.36 -8.94 -11.11
CA ALA A 78 16.80 -7.55 -11.08
C ALA A 78 18.28 -7.40 -10.65
N LYS A 79 18.75 -8.22 -9.69
CA LYS A 79 20.08 -8.06 -9.09
C LYS A 79 21.18 -8.87 -9.79
N HIS A 80 20.82 -9.85 -10.62
CA HIS A 80 21.76 -10.71 -11.34
C HIS A 80 21.60 -10.53 -12.85
N PRO A 81 22.30 -9.54 -13.47
CA PRO A 81 22.20 -9.29 -14.91
C PRO A 81 22.62 -10.50 -15.76
N ASP A 82 23.51 -11.34 -15.24
CA ASP A 82 23.93 -12.60 -15.85
C ASP A 82 22.77 -13.61 -15.98
N TRP A 83 21.71 -13.46 -15.17
CA TRP A 83 20.52 -14.31 -15.22
C TRP A 83 19.47 -13.77 -16.17
N ARG A 84 19.62 -12.56 -16.72
CA ARG A 84 18.56 -11.88 -17.50
C ARG A 84 18.00 -12.77 -18.62
N ARG A 85 18.87 -13.43 -19.39
CA ARG A 85 18.42 -14.33 -20.46
C ARG A 85 17.57 -15.48 -19.91
N ASP A 86 17.99 -16.10 -18.82
CA ASP A 86 17.26 -17.19 -18.18
C ASP A 86 15.92 -16.67 -17.60
N CYS A 87 15.90 -15.49 -16.99
CA CYS A 87 14.67 -14.84 -16.53
C CYS A 87 13.66 -14.54 -17.66
N GLU A 88 14.14 -14.25 -18.87
CA GLU A 88 13.25 -13.96 -20.03
C GLU A 88 12.79 -15.23 -20.74
N THR A 89 13.67 -16.23 -20.86
CA THR A 89 13.48 -17.36 -21.79
C THR A 89 13.28 -18.70 -21.09
N ASN A 90 13.78 -18.86 -19.87
CA ASN A 90 13.65 -20.10 -19.09
C ASN A 90 13.51 -19.81 -17.59
N PRO A 91 12.43 -19.13 -17.18
CA PRO A 91 12.32 -18.66 -15.81
C PRO A 91 12.08 -19.81 -14.81
N ALA A 92 11.63 -20.98 -15.26
CA ALA A 92 11.61 -22.20 -14.44
C ALA A 92 13.02 -22.61 -13.96
N ALA A 93 14.07 -22.38 -14.76
CA ALA A 93 15.44 -22.62 -14.32
C ALA A 93 15.87 -21.64 -13.21
N ILE A 94 15.34 -20.41 -13.21
CA ILE A 94 15.57 -19.43 -12.14
C ILE A 94 14.81 -19.83 -10.88
N LEU A 95 13.55 -20.24 -10.98
CA LEU A 95 12.77 -20.74 -9.83
C LEU A 95 13.49 -21.92 -9.17
N LYS A 96 13.96 -22.89 -9.96
CA LYS A 96 14.77 -24.01 -9.45
C LYS A 96 16.09 -23.54 -8.83
N ARG A 97 16.78 -22.57 -9.43
CA ARG A 97 18.02 -21.98 -8.88
C ARG A 97 17.78 -21.33 -7.52
N LEU A 98 16.59 -20.75 -7.32
CA LEU A 98 16.17 -20.13 -6.07
C LEU A 98 15.59 -21.13 -5.05
N GLY A 99 15.45 -22.41 -5.41
CA GLY A 99 14.86 -23.44 -4.55
C GLY A 99 13.33 -23.32 -4.40
N ILE A 100 12.67 -22.65 -5.33
CA ILE A 100 11.22 -22.50 -5.38
C ILE A 100 10.65 -23.70 -6.16
N GLU A 101 9.77 -24.47 -5.54
CA GLU A 101 9.18 -25.70 -6.08
C GLU A 101 7.66 -25.72 -5.85
N GLY A 102 6.95 -26.58 -6.59
CA GLY A 102 5.50 -26.79 -6.39
C GLY A 102 4.61 -25.66 -6.92
N TYR A 103 5.13 -24.83 -7.82
CA TYR A 103 4.43 -23.76 -8.53
C TYR A 103 3.70 -24.25 -9.79
#